data_AF-A0A5N4B681-F1
#
_entry.id   AF-A0A5N4B681-F1
#
_cell.length_a   1.000
_cell.length_b   1.000
_cell.length_c   1.000
_cell.angle_alpha   90.00
_cell.angle_beta   90.00
_cell.angle_gamma   90.00
#
_symmetry.space_group_name_H-M   'P 1'
#
loop_
_entity.id
_entity.type
_entity.pdbx_description
1 polymer ?
#
loop_
_entity_poly.entity_id
_entity_poly.type
_entity_poly.pdbx_seq_one_letter_code
_entity_poly.pdbx_strand_id
1 'polypeptide(L)'
;MEPAGLYVDFDHGFLGASPDGLVGSTHLVEVKCLYSVHKSGKTLEEAAKSETSLCLSVTDGKVQLKRNHKYFYQIQGQLNICQREACYFVVLH
;
A
#
# COMPACT_ATOMS: atom_id res chain seq x y z
N MET A 1 -14.86 -8.57 -0.24
CA MET A 1 -14.19 -7.26 -0.04
C MET A 1 -15.28 -6.23 0.11
N GLU A 2 -15.15 -5.36 1.08
CA GLU A 2 -16.12 -4.30 1.34
C GLU A 2 -15.43 -2.93 1.20
N PRO A 3 -16.11 -1.92 0.65
CA PRO A 3 -15.57 -0.57 0.59
C PRO A 3 -15.40 -0.01 2.01
N ALA A 4 -14.33 0.76 2.21
CA ALA A 4 -14.08 1.45 3.48
C ALA A 4 -14.39 2.95 3.36
N GLY A 5 -14.92 3.51 4.45
CA GLY A 5 -14.97 4.95 4.66
C GLY A 5 -13.79 5.43 5.51
N LEU A 6 -13.95 6.58 6.14
CA LEU A 6 -12.99 7.10 7.11
C LEU A 6 -13.14 6.40 8.46
N TYR A 7 -12.03 5.85 8.96
CA TYR A 7 -11.86 5.38 10.33
C TYR A 7 -11.13 6.46 11.13
N VAL A 8 -11.56 6.66 12.38
CA VAL A 8 -10.93 7.58 13.34
C VAL A 8 -10.37 6.75 14.48
N ASP A 9 -9.14 7.08 14.91
CA ASP A 9 -8.53 6.46 16.09
C ASP A 9 -9.19 7.01 17.36
N PHE A 10 -9.76 6.14 18.19
CA PHE A 10 -10.50 6.59 19.37
C PHE A 10 -9.60 7.07 20.51
N ASP A 11 -8.36 6.58 20.58
CA ASP A 11 -7.37 7.03 21.56
C ASP A 11 -6.74 8.36 21.11
N HIS A 12 -6.59 8.52 19.80
CA HIS A 12 -5.98 9.68 19.15
C HIS A 12 -6.95 10.29 18.12
N GLY A 13 -8.03 10.91 18.56
CA GLY A 13 -9.12 11.41 17.68
C GLY A 13 -8.74 12.42 16.58
N PHE A 14 -7.48 12.85 16.53
CA PHE A 14 -6.89 13.64 15.44
C PHE A 14 -6.26 12.79 14.32
N LEU A 15 -6.22 11.46 14.46
CA LEU A 15 -5.74 10.51 13.47
C LEU A 15 -6.91 9.85 12.74
N GLY A 16 -6.78 9.70 11.42
CA GLY A 16 -7.76 9.00 10.60
C GLY A 16 -7.14 8.27 9.43
N ALA A 17 -7.83 7.24 8.96
CA ALA A 17 -7.41 6.38 7.87
C ALA A 17 -8.59 5.98 6.99
N SER A 18 -8.36 5.94 5.69
CA SER A 18 -9.32 5.41 4.72
C SER A 18 -8.56 4.41 3.84
N PRO A 19 -8.57 3.11 4.15
CA PRO A 19 -8.07 2.10 3.23
C PRO A 19 -8.97 2.03 1.99
N ASP A 20 -8.48 1.46 0.89
CA ASP A 20 -9.31 1.29 -0.32
C ASP A 20 -10.37 0.19 -0.15
N GLY A 21 -10.13 -0.76 0.75
CA GLY A 21 -11.13 -1.76 1.11
C GLY A 21 -10.74 -2.64 2.30
N LEU A 22 -11.71 -3.41 2.76
CA LEU A 22 -11.57 -4.38 3.85
C LEU A 22 -11.77 -5.80 3.33
N VAL A 23 -11.00 -6.73 3.89
CA VAL A 23 -11.06 -8.15 3.59
C VAL A 23 -11.26 -8.91 4.89
N GLY A 24 -12.51 -9.33 5.11
CA GLY A 24 -12.91 -9.94 6.38
C GLY A 24 -12.69 -8.98 7.56
N SER A 25 -12.43 -9.55 8.72
CA SER A 25 -12.21 -8.79 9.97
C SER A 25 -10.76 -8.39 10.22
N THR A 26 -9.79 -9.03 9.56
CA THR A 26 -8.36 -8.93 9.93
C THR A 26 -7.50 -8.22 8.89
N HIS A 27 -7.95 -8.08 7.65
CA HIS A 27 -7.14 -7.54 6.56
C HIS A 27 -7.74 -6.28 5.93
N LEU A 28 -6.88 -5.45 5.37
CA LEU A 28 -7.24 -4.34 4.49
C LEU A 28 -6.57 -4.46 3.12
N VAL A 29 -7.02 -3.65 2.17
CA VAL A 29 -6.43 -3.52 0.84
C VAL A 29 -6.09 -2.07 0.56
N GLU A 30 -4.93 -1.88 -0.04
CA GLU A 30 -4.47 -0.59 -0.54
C GLU A 30 -3.98 -0.78 -1.98
N VAL A 31 -4.61 -0.06 -2.92
CA VAL A 31 -4.38 -0.14 -4.36
C VAL A 31 -3.63 1.10 -4.81
N LYS A 32 -2.47 0.92 -5.43
CA LYS A 32 -1.71 2.01 -6.06
C LYS A 32 -1.58 1.80 -7.55
N CYS A 33 -1.93 2.83 -8.32
CA CYS A 33 -1.73 2.86 -9.76
C CYS A 33 -0.40 3.54 -10.10
N LEU A 34 0.54 2.81 -10.69
CA LEU A 34 1.84 3.29 -11.15
C LEU A 34 1.80 3.59 -12.65
N TYR A 35 0.97 4.57 -13.02
CA TYR A 35 0.75 4.95 -14.42
C TYR A 35 2.03 5.32 -15.19
N SER A 36 3.05 5.85 -14.51
CA SER A 36 4.34 6.14 -15.14
C SER A 36 5.05 4.87 -15.63
N VAL A 37 4.96 3.78 -14.86
CA VAL A 37 5.50 2.48 -15.24
C VAL A 37 4.72 1.92 -16.43
N HIS A 38 3.39 1.97 -16.38
CA HIS A 38 2.52 1.61 -17.51
C HIS A 38 2.95 2.27 -18.81
N LYS A 39 3.08 3.61 -18.78
CA LYS A 39 3.44 4.41 -19.94
C LYS A 39 4.83 4.11 -20.47
N SER A 40 5.75 3.68 -19.59
CA SER A 40 7.11 3.31 -19.98
C SER A 40 7.19 1.95 -20.67
N GLY A 41 6.13 1.12 -20.59
CA GLY A 41 6.10 -0.24 -21.14
C GLY A 41 6.96 -1.24 -20.36
N LYS A 42 7.51 -0.85 -19.20
CA LYS A 42 8.28 -1.72 -18.32
C LYS A 42 7.37 -2.59 -17.45
N THR A 43 7.84 -3.78 -17.15
CA THR A 43 7.32 -4.60 -16.04
C THR A 43 7.61 -3.95 -14.69
N LEU A 44 6.90 -4.36 -13.63
CA LEU A 44 7.19 -3.91 -12.27
C LEU A 44 8.60 -4.27 -11.84
N GLU A 45 9.09 -5.46 -12.20
CA GLU A 45 10.45 -5.92 -11.89
C GLU A 45 11.51 -5.03 -12.53
N GLU A 46 11.35 -4.66 -13.80
CA GLU A 46 12.27 -3.78 -14.51
C GLU A 46 12.26 -2.37 -13.94
N ALA A 47 11.07 -1.82 -13.67
CA ALA A 47 10.92 -0.52 -13.06
C ALA A 47 11.53 -0.51 -11.64
N ALA A 48 11.25 -1.53 -10.82
CA ALA A 48 11.79 -1.64 -9.47
C ALA A 48 13.33 -1.76 -9.41
N LYS A 49 13.95 -2.32 -10.46
CA LYS A 49 15.42 -2.38 -10.60
C LYS A 49 16.04 -1.10 -11.15
N SER A 50 15.35 -0.41 -12.06
CA SER A 50 15.91 0.74 -12.79
C SER A 50 15.55 2.10 -12.19
N GLU A 51 14.46 2.21 -11.43
CA GLU A 51 13.92 3.46 -10.92
C GLU A 51 14.04 3.54 -9.39
N THR A 52 15.07 4.23 -8.92
CA THR A 52 15.36 4.38 -7.49
C THR A 52 14.24 5.10 -6.73
N SER A 53 13.52 6.01 -7.39
CA SER A 53 12.38 6.75 -6.83
C SER A 53 11.07 5.96 -6.79
N LEU A 54 10.99 4.78 -7.44
CA LEU A 54 9.79 3.95 -7.42
C LEU A 54 9.50 3.45 -6.01
N CYS A 55 8.22 3.22 -5.69
CA CYS A 55 7.84 2.66 -4.38
C CYS A 55 8.26 1.20 -4.20
N LEU A 56 8.62 0.50 -5.27
CA LEU A 56 8.95 -0.92 -5.28
C LEU A 56 10.45 -1.17 -5.36
N SER A 57 10.89 -2.29 -4.80
CA SER A 57 12.24 -2.85 -4.93
C SER A 57 12.16 -4.36 -5.15
N VAL A 58 13.20 -4.94 -5.74
CA VAL A 58 13.33 -6.40 -5.83
C VAL A 58 14.24 -6.90 -4.70
N THR A 59 13.77 -7.87 -3.93
CA THR A 59 14.54 -8.55 -2.88
C THR A 59 14.25 -10.03 -2.96
N ASP A 60 15.28 -10.87 -2.99
CA ASP A 60 15.18 -12.32 -3.16
C ASP A 60 14.31 -12.73 -4.37
N GLY A 61 14.43 -11.99 -5.46
CA GLY A 61 13.67 -12.21 -6.69
C GLY A 61 12.20 -11.80 -6.63
N LYS A 62 11.74 -11.21 -5.52
CA LYS A 62 10.34 -10.77 -5.34
C LYS A 62 10.24 -9.24 -5.35
N VAL A 63 9.24 -8.74 -6.07
CA VAL A 63 8.87 -7.32 -6.02
C VAL A 63 8.15 -7.05 -4.70
N GLN A 64 8.63 -6.06 -3.96
CA GLN A 64 8.07 -5.66 -2.69
C GLN A 64 8.07 -4.14 -2.50
N LEU A 65 7.14 -3.66 -1.67
CA LEU A 65 7.09 -2.27 -1.25
C LEU A 65 8.33 -1.94 -0.40
N LYS A 66 9.02 -0.86 -0.75
CA LYS A 66 10.15 -0.33 0.02
C LYS A 66 9.68 0.10 1.42
N ARG A 67 10.35 -0.41 2.46
CA ARG A 67 10.04 -0.10 3.87
C ARG A 67 10.28 1.38 4.25
N ASN A 68 11.09 2.10 3.48
CA ASN A 68 11.35 3.53 3.66
C ASN A 68 10.47 4.43 2.77
N HIS A 69 9.51 3.89 2.03
CA HIS A 69 8.63 4.67 1.16
C HIS A 69 7.36 5.13 1.89
N LYS A 70 6.82 6.31 1.53
CA LYS A 70 5.62 6.89 2.17
C LYS A 70 4.40 5.97 2.24
N TYR A 71 4.20 5.10 1.24
CA TYR A 71 3.11 4.13 1.24
C TYR A 71 3.25 3.06 2.31
N PHE A 72 4.49 2.71 2.71
CA PHE A 72 4.69 1.79 3.82
C PHE A 72 4.16 2.41 5.12
N TYR A 73 4.51 3.66 5.39
CA TYR A 73 4.02 4.38 6.56
C TYR A 73 2.51 4.63 6.52
N GLN A 74 1.95 4.91 5.33
CA GLN A 74 0.49 5.01 5.14
C GLN A 74 -0.21 3.71 5.59
N ILE A 75 0.28 2.56 5.14
CA ILE A 75 -0.28 1.25 5.48
C ILE A 75 -0.14 0.97 6.97
N GLN A 76 1.01 1.25 7.59
CA GLN A 76 1.18 1.07 9.03
C GLN A 76 0.16 1.91 9.83
N GLY A 77 -0.08 3.16 9.41
CA GLY A 77 -1.11 4.00 10.00
C GLY A 77 -2.51 3.41 9.81
N GLN A 78 -2.85 2.96 8.60
CA GLN A 78 -4.14 2.32 8.31
C GLN A 78 -4.35 1.05 9.16
N LEU A 79 -3.33 0.21 9.33
CA LEU A 79 -3.40 -1.01 10.15
C LEU A 79 -3.68 -0.67 11.62
N ASN A 80 -2.98 0.32 12.18
CA ASN A 80 -3.19 0.76 13.56
C ASN A 80 -4.60 1.36 13.74
N ILE A 81 -4.97 2.33 12.92
CA ILE A 81 -6.23 3.07 13.07
C ILE A 81 -7.44 2.15 12.84
N CYS A 82 -7.36 1.26 11.85
CA CYS A 82 -8.46 0.35 11.53
C CYS A 82 -8.45 -0.91 12.40
N GLN A 83 -7.44 -1.13 13.26
CA GLN A 83 -7.26 -2.34 14.06
C GLN A 83 -7.27 -3.59 13.16
N ARG A 84 -6.29 -3.67 12.26
CA ARG A 84 -6.10 -4.76 11.28
C ARG A 84 -4.69 -5.32 11.37
N GLU A 85 -4.54 -6.58 10.99
CA GLU A 85 -3.29 -7.34 11.14
C GLU A 85 -2.38 -7.20 9.91
N ALA A 86 -2.96 -7.20 8.71
CA ALA A 86 -2.19 -7.17 7.47
C ALA A 86 -2.91 -6.43 6.34
N CYS A 87 -2.11 -6.06 5.33
CA CYS A 87 -2.54 -5.32 4.16
C CYS A 87 -2.16 -6.07 2.88
N TYR A 88 -3.13 -6.31 2.00
CA TYR A 88 -2.85 -6.63 0.61
C TYR A 88 -2.50 -5.34 -0.13
N PHE A 89 -1.22 -5.14 -0.40
CA PHE A 89 -0.76 -4.02 -1.22
C PHE A 89 -0.81 -4.42 -2.69
N VAL A 90 -1.74 -3.83 -3.44
CA VAL A 90 -1.99 -4.14 -4.85
C VAL A 90 -1.45 -3.03 -5.71
N VAL A 91 -0.66 -3.39 -6.73
CA VAL A 91 -0.11 -2.43 -7.68
C VAL A 91 -0.70 -2.69 -9.06
N LEU A 92 -1.35 -1.67 -9.62
CA LEU A 92 -1.76 -1.63 -11.01
C LEU A 92 -0.71 -0.84 -11.80
N HIS A 93 -0.26 -1.38 -12.93
CA HIS A 93 0.72 -0.76 -13.82
C HIS A 93 0.44 -1.18 -15.26
#